data_AF-A0A9P1I118-F1
#
_entry.id   AF-A0A9P1I118-F1
#
_cell.length_a   1.000
_cell.length_b   1.000
_cell.length_c   1.000
_cell.angle_alpha   90.00
_cell.angle_beta   90.00
_cell.angle_gamma   90.00
#
_symmetry.space_group_name_H-M   'P 1'
#
loop_
_entity.id
_entity.type
_entity.pdbx_description
1 polymer ?
#
loop_
_entity_poly.entity_id
_entity_poly.type
_entity_poly.pdbx_seq_one_letter_code
_entity_poly.pdbx_strand_id
1 'polypeptide(L)'
;MLRVGLLVLALLPTVQLFGIKPDLYYKNQLAIGPCIAGKCPEAFMCENSRCRPDMSKMQIIGPCINYKCPESYSCHEDECIRPPARKREGSEAIGPCVNNLCPDKHVCEETSYQCFPQIEINFP
;
A
#
# COMPACT_ATOMS: atom_id res chain seq x y z
N MET A 1 68.20 18.87 -17.80
CA MET A 1 68.01 17.43 -17.52
C MET A 1 66.61 17.23 -16.96
N LEU A 2 65.89 16.24 -17.52
CA LEU A 2 64.63 15.58 -17.08
C LEU A 2 63.27 16.31 -17.03
N ARG A 3 62.33 15.75 -17.82
CA ARG A 3 60.85 15.92 -17.87
C ARG A 3 60.20 15.33 -16.60
N VAL A 4 58.98 15.70 -16.18
CA VAL A 4 57.63 15.12 -16.50
C VAL A 4 56.69 15.82 -15.46
N GLY A 5 55.51 16.41 -15.69
CA GLY A 5 54.35 16.05 -16.49
C GLY A 5 53.18 15.61 -15.57
N LEU A 6 52.05 16.35 -15.57
CA LEU A 6 50.71 15.96 -15.05
C LEU A 6 50.57 15.82 -13.51
N LEU A 7 49.50 16.20 -12.80
CA LEU A 7 48.07 16.18 -13.07
C LEU A 7 47.33 17.34 -12.37
N VAL A 8 46.39 17.94 -13.09
CA VAL A 8 45.22 18.63 -12.51
C VAL A 8 44.24 17.54 -12.07
N LEU A 9 43.88 17.49 -10.79
CA LEU A 9 42.70 16.75 -10.33
C LEU A 9 41.99 17.58 -9.25
N ALA A 10 40.85 18.13 -9.67
CA ALA A 10 39.93 18.90 -8.86
C ALA A 10 39.46 18.08 -7.64
N LEU A 11 39.73 18.60 -6.44
CA LEU A 11 39.08 18.14 -5.21
C LEU A 11 37.72 18.81 -5.11
N LEU A 12 36.73 18.29 -5.83
CA LEU A 12 35.33 18.51 -5.47
C LEU A 12 34.97 17.45 -4.42
N PRO A 13 34.42 17.83 -3.26
CA PRO A 13 33.95 16.86 -2.30
C PRO A 13 32.80 16.10 -2.96
N THR A 14 32.97 14.79 -3.15
CA THR A 14 31.89 13.89 -3.51
C THR A 14 30.89 13.91 -2.36
N VAL A 15 29.94 14.83 -2.44
CA VAL A 15 28.68 14.74 -1.71
C VAL A 15 28.00 13.50 -2.27
N GLN A 16 28.31 12.33 -1.72
CA GLN A 16 27.45 11.18 -1.85
C GLN A 16 26.16 11.59 -1.15
N LEU A 17 25.19 12.10 -1.94
CA LEU A 17 23.79 11.97 -1.61
C LEU A 17 23.57 10.46 -1.41
N PHE A 18 23.71 10.01 -0.18
CA PHE A 18 22.95 8.86 0.28
C PHE A 18 21.48 9.29 0.18
N GLY A 19 20.93 9.17 -1.02
CA GLY A 19 19.50 8.95 -1.18
C GLY A 19 19.20 7.73 -0.33
N ILE A 20 18.66 7.96 0.85
CA ILE A 20 18.18 6.92 1.74
C ILE A 20 17.22 6.11 0.88
N LYS A 21 17.60 4.88 0.46
CA LYS A 21 16.66 4.02 -0.25
C LYS A 21 15.44 3.86 0.66
N PRO A 22 14.28 4.44 0.31
CA PRO A 22 13.11 4.46 1.19
C PRO A 22 12.57 3.04 1.44
N ASP A 23 12.97 2.07 0.61
CA ASP A 23 12.52 0.68 0.61
C ASP A 23 12.63 -0.03 1.98
N LEU A 24 13.68 0.25 2.76
CA LEU A 24 13.89 -0.43 4.05
C LEU A 24 13.11 0.20 5.21
N TYR A 25 12.81 1.50 5.12
CA TYR A 25 11.96 2.19 6.11
C TYR A 25 10.48 1.87 5.85
N TYR A 26 10.10 1.73 4.59
CA TYR A 26 8.72 1.55 4.16
C TYR A 26 8.13 0.18 4.52
N LYS A 27 8.91 -0.91 4.46
CA LYS A 27 8.43 -2.28 4.76
C LYS A 27 7.87 -2.43 6.18
N ASN A 28 8.36 -1.63 7.15
CA ASN A 28 7.89 -1.68 8.54
C ASN A 28 6.62 -0.85 8.81
N GLN A 29 6.26 0.10 7.94
CA GLN A 29 5.12 1.00 8.17
C GLN A 29 3.77 0.42 7.72
N LEU A 30 3.77 -0.57 6.83
CA LEU A 30 2.54 -1.18 6.33
C LEU A 30 1.90 -2.22 7.26
N ALA A 31 2.54 -2.55 8.38
CA ALA A 31 2.02 -3.56 9.28
C ALA A 31 0.76 -3.04 10.01
N ILE A 32 -0.39 -3.66 9.77
CA ILE A 32 -1.67 -3.24 10.39
C ILE A 32 -1.88 -3.82 11.79
N GLY A 33 -0.99 -4.71 12.24
CA GLY A 33 -1.11 -5.34 13.56
C GLY A 33 -0.23 -6.58 13.72
N PRO A 34 -0.26 -7.23 14.90
CA PRO A 34 0.39 -8.52 15.12
C PRO A 34 -0.41 -9.66 14.46
N CYS A 35 0.25 -10.77 14.17
CA CYS A 35 -0.48 -11.99 13.81
C CYS A 35 -1.18 -12.59 15.03
N ILE A 36 -2.44 -12.98 14.86
CA ILE A 36 -3.21 -13.65 15.92
C ILE A 36 -3.35 -15.12 15.54
N ALA A 37 -2.75 -16.01 16.34
CA ALA A 37 -2.68 -17.45 16.05
C ALA A 37 -2.11 -17.76 14.65
N GLY A 38 -1.11 -16.99 14.20
CA GLY A 38 -0.49 -17.13 12.88
C GLY A 38 -1.36 -16.65 11.71
N LYS A 39 -2.51 -16.03 11.99
CA LYS A 39 -3.46 -15.55 10.99
C LYS A 39 -3.57 -14.03 11.00
N CYS A 40 -4.03 -13.51 9.88
CA CYS A 40 -4.30 -12.10 9.64
C CYS A 40 -5.66 -11.93 8.96
N PRO A 41 -6.23 -10.71 8.96
CA PRO A 41 -7.40 -10.40 8.15
C PRO A 41 -7.16 -10.71 6.66
N GLU A 42 -8.24 -10.85 5.91
CA GLU A 42 -8.13 -11.13 4.49
C GLU A 42 -7.40 -10.01 3.73
N ALA A 43 -6.67 -10.37 2.67
CA ALA A 43 -5.69 -9.51 1.97
C ALA A 43 -4.42 -9.18 2.76
N PHE A 44 -4.21 -9.78 3.94
CA PHE A 44 -2.97 -9.69 4.69
C PHE A 44 -2.35 -11.06 4.93
N MET A 45 -1.02 -11.10 5.04
CA MET A 45 -0.25 -12.30 5.37
C MET A 45 0.59 -12.06 6.63
N CYS A 46 0.85 -13.13 7.37
CA CYS A 46 1.72 -13.08 8.52
C CYS A 46 3.19 -13.19 8.07
N GLU A 47 3.95 -12.11 8.20
CA GLU A 47 5.40 -12.06 7.96
C GLU A 47 6.07 -11.51 9.23
N ASN A 48 7.05 -12.22 9.79
CA ASN A 48 7.78 -11.80 10.99
C ASN A 48 6.86 -11.39 12.16
N SER A 49 5.84 -12.20 12.44
CA SER A 49 4.84 -11.98 13.50
C SER A 49 3.97 -10.72 13.33
N ARG A 50 3.98 -10.08 12.17
CA ARG A 50 3.13 -8.93 11.84
C ARG A 50 2.26 -9.20 10.62
N CYS A 51 1.04 -8.66 10.65
CA CYS A 51 0.13 -8.67 9.51
C CYS A 51 0.54 -7.59 8.52
N ARG A 52 0.94 -8.03 7.33
CA ARG A 52 1.38 -7.16 6.24
C ARG A 52 0.53 -7.38 5.00
N PRO A 53 0.41 -6.37 4.13
CA PRO A 53 -0.28 -6.49 2.85
C PRO A 53 0.17 -7.71 2.05
N ASP A 54 -0.79 -8.50 1.58
CA ASP A 54 -0.56 -9.48 0.53
C ASP A 54 -0.71 -8.77 -0.81
N MET A 55 0.41 -8.38 -1.42
CA MET A 55 0.42 -7.61 -2.67
C MET A 55 -0.32 -8.31 -3.83
N SER A 56 -0.45 -9.64 -3.80
CA SER A 56 -1.24 -10.38 -4.80
C SER A 56 -2.75 -10.14 -4.69
N LYS A 57 -3.21 -9.62 -3.56
CA LYS A 57 -4.62 -9.36 -3.25
C LYS A 57 -4.93 -7.87 -3.09
N MET A 58 -3.94 -6.99 -3.25
CA MET A 58 -4.12 -5.54 -3.12
C MET A 58 -4.61 -4.94 -4.44
N GLN A 59 -5.39 -3.86 -4.32
CA GLN A 59 -5.80 -3.04 -5.43
C GLN A 59 -4.90 -1.80 -5.52
N ILE A 60 -4.35 -1.54 -6.69
CA ILE A 60 -3.62 -0.30 -7.01
C ILE A 60 -4.65 0.75 -7.42
N ILE A 61 -4.57 1.91 -6.79
CA ILE A 61 -5.52 3.02 -6.98
C ILE A 61 -4.91 4.11 -7.84
N GLY A 62 -3.62 4.35 -7.68
CA GLY A 62 -2.88 5.38 -8.40
C GLY A 62 -1.51 5.63 -7.78
N PRO A 63 -0.78 6.64 -8.24
CA PRO A 63 0.52 6.98 -7.70
C PRO A 63 0.40 7.66 -6.34
N CYS A 64 1.44 7.53 -5.53
CA CYS A 64 1.61 8.37 -4.34
C CYS A 64 1.91 9.81 -4.72
N ILE A 65 1.36 10.75 -3.95
CA ILE A 65 1.67 12.18 -4.10
C ILE A 65 2.40 12.62 -2.83
N ASN A 66 3.68 13.00 -2.98
CA ASN A 66 4.55 13.35 -1.86
C ASN A 66 4.60 12.26 -0.76
N TYR A 67 4.73 10.99 -1.16
CA TYR A 67 4.73 9.82 -0.27
C TYR A 67 3.44 9.66 0.56
N LYS A 68 2.33 10.22 0.09
CA LYS A 68 1.02 10.15 0.76
C LYS A 68 -0.06 9.66 -0.20
N CYS A 69 -1.07 9.06 0.40
CA CYS A 69 -2.31 8.64 -0.23
C CYS A 69 -3.50 9.24 0.52
N PRO A 70 -4.71 9.22 -0.07
CA PRO A 70 -5.93 9.60 0.63
C PRO A 70 -6.17 8.71 1.87
N GLU A 71 -7.14 9.07 2.71
CA GLU A 71 -7.50 8.27 3.88
C GLU A 71 -7.91 6.84 3.48
N SER A 72 -7.55 5.86 4.30
CA SER A 72 -7.78 4.42 4.07
C SER A 72 -6.95 3.79 2.94
N TYR A 73 -5.92 4.46 2.44
CA TYR A 73 -4.94 3.93 1.49
C TYR A 73 -3.52 4.04 2.04
N SER A 74 -2.61 3.17 1.59
CA SER A 74 -1.19 3.20 1.98
C SER A 74 -0.28 3.29 0.76
N CYS A 75 0.82 4.05 0.87
CA CYS A 75 1.71 4.37 -0.26
C CYS A 75 2.86 3.38 -0.48
N HIS A 76 2.66 2.23 -1.12
CA HIS A 76 3.70 1.22 -1.33
C HIS A 76 4.44 1.36 -2.66
N GLU A 77 5.77 1.50 -2.63
CA GLU A 77 6.62 1.58 -3.84
C GLU A 77 6.11 2.63 -4.84
N ASP A 78 5.76 3.84 -4.34
CA ASP A 78 5.16 4.94 -5.10
C ASP A 78 3.74 4.68 -5.64
N GLU A 79 3.06 3.63 -5.18
CA GLU A 79 1.67 3.31 -5.49
C GLU A 79 0.75 3.36 -4.26
N CYS A 80 -0.39 4.02 -4.38
CA CYS A 80 -1.46 3.94 -3.40
C CYS A 80 -2.20 2.61 -3.53
N ILE A 81 -2.04 1.77 -2.51
CA ILE A 81 -2.66 0.46 -2.40
C ILE A 81 -3.73 0.44 -1.32
N ARG A 82 -4.70 -0.46 -1.52
CA ARG A 82 -5.64 -0.86 -0.46
C ARG A 82 -6.14 -2.29 -0.65
N PRO A 83 -6.76 -2.91 0.37
CA PRO A 83 -7.48 -4.15 0.21
C PRO A 83 -8.70 -3.90 -0.67
N PRO A 84 -9.15 -4.91 -1.43
CA PRO A 84 -10.36 -4.82 -2.22
C PRO A 84 -11.56 -4.58 -1.30
N ALA A 85 -12.50 -3.77 -1.78
CA ALA A 85 -13.78 -3.58 -1.10
C ALA A 85 -14.53 -4.91 -1.04
N ARG A 86 -15.03 -5.26 0.14
CA ARG A 86 -15.72 -6.53 0.39
C ARG A 86 -16.97 -6.30 1.20
N LYS A 87 -18.00 -7.10 0.92
CA LYS A 87 -19.21 -7.13 1.74
C LYS A 87 -18.90 -7.69 3.12
N ARG A 88 -19.60 -7.19 4.13
CA ARG A 88 -19.59 -7.82 5.44
C ARG A 88 -20.32 -9.16 5.37
N GLU A 89 -19.67 -10.23 5.82
CA GLU A 89 -20.27 -11.56 5.82
C GLU A 89 -21.56 -11.58 6.64
N GLY A 90 -22.61 -12.22 6.11
CA GLY A 90 -23.95 -12.25 6.72
C GLY A 90 -24.70 -10.92 6.74
N SER A 91 -24.22 -9.89 6.03
CA SER A 91 -24.97 -8.63 5.89
C SER A 91 -26.12 -8.74 4.89
N GLU A 92 -27.19 -7.99 5.16
CA GLU A 92 -28.32 -7.87 4.25
C GLU A 92 -28.06 -6.82 3.17
N ALA A 93 -28.56 -7.09 1.97
CA ALA A 93 -28.50 -6.14 0.87
C ALA A 93 -29.42 -4.95 1.13
N ILE A 94 -28.94 -3.73 0.85
CA ILE A 94 -29.75 -2.51 0.97
C ILE A 94 -30.53 -2.18 -0.30
N GLY A 95 -30.20 -2.84 -1.41
CA GLY A 95 -30.80 -2.59 -2.72
C GLY A 95 -29.92 -3.07 -3.87
N PRO A 96 -30.36 -2.89 -5.12
CA PRO A 96 -29.57 -3.22 -6.30
C PRO A 96 -28.44 -2.22 -6.54
N CYS A 97 -27.41 -2.65 -7.28
CA CYS A 97 -26.43 -1.71 -7.83
C CYS A 97 -27.04 -0.86 -8.94
N VAL A 98 -26.57 0.38 -9.09
CA VAL A 98 -26.95 1.27 -10.20
C VAL A 98 -25.69 1.64 -10.95
N ASN A 99 -25.55 1.20 -12.20
CA ASN A 99 -24.33 1.38 -13.01
C ASN A 99 -23.06 0.86 -12.30
N ASN A 100 -23.15 -0.30 -11.64
CA ASN A 100 -22.08 -0.90 -10.82
C ASN A 100 -21.65 -0.03 -9.61
N LEU A 101 -22.45 0.97 -9.25
CA LEU A 101 -22.20 1.83 -8.10
C LEU A 101 -23.21 1.56 -6.99
N CYS A 102 -22.74 1.82 -5.77
CA CYS A 102 -23.51 1.77 -4.55
C CYS A 102 -23.33 3.08 -3.77
N PRO A 103 -24.22 3.40 -2.82
CA PRO A 103 -24.02 4.50 -1.89
C PRO A 103 -22.70 4.38 -1.12
N ASP A 104 -22.25 5.47 -0.52
CA ASP A 104 -21.02 5.49 0.27
C ASP A 104 -21.00 4.37 1.32
N LYS A 105 -19.80 3.80 1.54
CA LYS A 105 -19.55 2.68 2.46
C LYS A 105 -20.26 1.36 2.09
N HIS A 106 -20.74 1.24 0.86
CA HIS A 106 -21.29 0.00 0.32
C HIS A 106 -20.49 -0.46 -0.89
N VAL A 107 -20.50 -1.77 -1.12
CA VAL A 107 -19.86 -2.40 -2.28
C VAL A 107 -20.90 -3.13 -3.10
N CYS A 108 -20.79 -3.01 -4.42
CA CYS A 108 -21.59 -3.79 -5.35
C CYS A 108 -21.02 -5.20 -5.45
N GLU A 109 -21.82 -6.21 -5.10
CA GLU A 109 -21.45 -7.60 -5.33
C GLU A 109 -21.84 -7.99 -6.77
N GLU A 110 -20.84 -8.35 -7.59
CA GLU A 110 -21.04 -8.63 -9.02
C GLU A 110 -21.96 -9.83 -9.29
N THR A 111 -22.00 -10.81 -8.38
CA THR A 111 -22.78 -12.04 -8.57
C THR A 111 -24.28 -11.83 -8.32
N SER A 112 -24.63 -11.08 -7.28
CA SER A 112 -26.02 -10.80 -6.90
C SER A 112 -26.54 -9.47 -7.45
N TYR A 113 -25.63 -8.61 -7.96
CA TYR A 113 -25.90 -7.24 -8.39
C TYR A 113 -26.59 -6.39 -7.32
N GLN A 114 -26.19 -6.61 -6.07
CA GLN A 114 -26.74 -5.97 -4.88
C GLN A 114 -25.67 -5.20 -4.10
N CYS A 115 -26.10 -4.12 -3.43
CA CYS A 115 -25.28 -3.30 -2.57
C CYS A 115 -25.28 -3.84 -1.14
N PHE A 116 -24.09 -4.10 -0.62
CA PHE A 116 -23.88 -4.56 0.75
C PHE A 116 -23.00 -3.59 1.53
N PRO A 117 -23.17 -3.49 2.86
CA PRO A 117 -22.24 -2.76 3.72
C PRO A 117 -20.80 -3.27 3.54
N GLN A 118 -19.89 -2.34 3.28
CA GLN A 118 -18.47 -2.63 3.10
C GLN A 118 -17.77 -2.80 4.46
N ILE A 119 -16.77 -3.68 4.52
CA ILE A 119 -15.81 -3.72 5.63
C ILE A 119 -14.88 -2.50 5.53
N GLU A 120 -14.83 -1.68 6.59
CA GLU A 120 -13.84 -0.60 6.73
C GLU A 120 -12.55 -1.17 7.34
N ILE A 121 -11.45 -1.12 6.59
CA ILE A 121 -10.11 -1.46 7.07
C ILE A 121 -9.34 -0.16 7.24
N ASN A 122 -9.05 0.20 8.49
CA ASN A 122 -8.26 1.39 8.79
C ASN A 122 -6.77 1.03 8.73
N PHE A 123 -6.04 1.71 7.86
CA PHE A 123 -4.59 1.73 7.90
C PHE A 123 -4.11 2.69 8.99
N PRO A 124 -3.09 2.31 9.78
CA PRO A 124 -2.51 3.16 10.82
C PRO A 124 -1.69 4.32 10.27
#